data_AF-A0A433X253-F1
#
_entry.id   AF-A0A433X253-F1
#
_cell.length_a   1.000
_cell.length_b   1.000
_cell.length_c   1.000
_cell.angle_alpha   90.00
_cell.angle_beta   90.00
_cell.angle_gamma   90.00
#
_symmetry.space_group_name_H-M   'P 1'
#
loop_
_entity.id
_entity.type
_entity.pdbx_description
1 polymer ?
#
loop_
_entity_poly.entity_id
_entity_poly.type
_entity_poly.pdbx_seq_one_letter_code
_entity_poly.pdbx_strand_id
1 'polypeptide(L)'
;MNWLQGGPFFELSFIIEDIEPLYQTIIRLVNSSKIKIVLHNTPEFIEEFYHGYPFDEDKPEDRIVNQISLNLTFYLNRTRHSLLLLNELIPIYFVFRFVFMDQS
;
A
#
# COMPACT_ATOMS: atom_id res chain seq x y z
N MET A 1 -10.17 14.78 5.97
CA MET A 1 -9.17 13.85 6.54
C MET A 1 -9.73 13.19 7.82
N ASN A 2 -10.95 12.62 7.76
CA ASN A 2 -11.64 12.05 8.94
C ASN A 2 -11.36 10.54 9.14
N TRP A 3 -10.44 9.95 8.38
CA TRP A 3 -10.17 8.50 8.41
C TRP A 3 -9.16 8.05 9.48
N LEU A 4 -8.53 9.01 10.17
CA LEU A 4 -7.44 8.80 11.14
C LEU A 4 -7.85 9.08 12.60
N GLN A 5 -9.15 9.11 12.92
CA GLN A 5 -9.58 9.18 14.32
C GLN A 5 -9.46 7.78 14.94
N GLY A 6 -8.58 7.66 15.95
CA GLY A 6 -8.10 6.38 16.48
C GLY A 6 -6.76 6.03 15.83
N GLY A 7 -5.67 6.13 16.60
CA GLY A 7 -4.32 5.85 16.10
C GLY A 7 -4.16 4.40 15.60
N PRO A 8 -3.02 4.08 14.96
CA PRO A 8 -2.74 2.70 14.57
C PRO A 8 -2.70 1.81 15.82
N PHE A 9 -3.60 0.84 15.91
CA PHE A 9 -3.60 -0.09 17.05
C PHE A 9 -2.76 -1.34 16.76
N PHE A 10 -2.50 -1.62 15.48
CA PHE A 10 -1.76 -2.79 15.03
C PHE A 10 -1.09 -2.54 13.67
N GLU A 11 0.17 -2.93 13.57
CA GLU A 11 0.94 -2.88 12.32
C GLU A 11 1.47 -4.28 11.98
N LEU A 12 1.28 -4.69 10.74
CA LEU A 12 1.87 -5.90 10.16
C LEU A 12 2.76 -5.53 9.00
N SER A 13 4.05 -5.85 9.11
CA SER A 13 5.03 -5.48 8.12
C SER A 13 5.80 -6.72 7.66
N PHE A 14 5.91 -6.90 6.35
CA PHE A 14 6.63 -8.01 5.76
C PHE A 14 7.44 -7.55 4.55
N ILE A 15 8.61 -8.18 4.40
CA ILE A 15 9.50 -7.98 3.26
C ILE A 15 9.31 -9.18 2.34
N ILE A 16 9.02 -8.90 1.08
CA ILE A 16 8.88 -9.92 0.04
C ILE A 16 9.91 -9.62 -1.03
N GLU A 17 10.68 -10.65 -1.39
CA GLU A 17 11.44 -10.67 -2.63
C GLU A 17 10.47 -10.94 -3.77
N ASP A 18 10.54 -10.15 -4.83
CA ASP A 18 9.61 -10.22 -5.94
C ASP A 18 9.82 -11.50 -6.78
N ILE A 19 9.12 -12.55 -6.40
CA ILE A 19 8.98 -13.78 -7.18
C ILE A 19 7.79 -13.74 -8.16
N GLU A 20 6.88 -12.75 -8.05
CA GLU A 20 5.71 -12.59 -8.90
C GLU A 20 5.30 -11.10 -8.99
N PRO A 21 5.19 -10.50 -10.20
CA PRO A 21 5.09 -9.07 -10.38
C PRO A 21 4.10 -8.40 -9.44
N LEU A 22 4.52 -7.28 -8.84
CA LEU A 22 3.70 -6.47 -7.93
C LEU A 22 2.25 -6.28 -8.42
N TYR A 23 2.07 -6.06 -9.72
CA TYR A 23 0.78 -5.95 -10.37
C TYR A 23 -0.15 -7.14 -10.08
N GLN A 24 0.35 -8.37 -10.22
CA GLN A 24 -0.42 -9.58 -9.95
C GLN A 24 -0.76 -9.71 -8.47
N THR A 25 0.16 -9.31 -7.59
CA THR A 25 -0.06 -9.32 -6.14
C THR A 25 -1.18 -8.36 -5.75
N ILE A 26 -1.15 -7.12 -6.24
CA ILE A 26 -2.21 -6.13 -6.00
C ILE A 26 -3.54 -6.61 -6.58
N ILE A 27 -3.57 -7.12 -7.82
CA ILE A 27 -4.81 -7.64 -8.42
C ILE A 27 -5.42 -8.79 -7.61
N ARG A 28 -4.60 -9.74 -7.13
CA ARG A 28 -5.10 -10.83 -6.27
C ARG A 28 -5.69 -10.30 -4.97
N LEU A 29 -5.06 -9.27 -4.37
CA LEU A 29 -5.59 -8.60 -3.19
C LEU A 29 -6.92 -7.88 -3.49
N VAL A 30 -7.03 -7.17 -4.62
CA VAL A 30 -8.27 -6.48 -5.07
C VAL A 30 -9.42 -7.46 -5.30
N ASN A 31 -9.13 -8.61 -5.91
CA ASN A 31 -10.14 -9.61 -6.26
C ASN A 31 -10.50 -10.54 -5.10
N SER A 32 -9.87 -10.38 -3.93
CA SER A 32 -10.18 -11.19 -2.75
C SER A 32 -11.54 -10.81 -2.17
N SER A 33 -12.45 -11.78 -2.05
CA SER A 33 -13.77 -11.56 -1.44
C SER A 33 -13.72 -11.15 0.04
N LYS A 34 -12.56 -11.27 0.69
CA LYS A 34 -12.33 -10.91 2.11
C LYS A 34 -11.76 -9.49 2.29
N ILE A 35 -11.31 -8.87 1.21
CA ILE A 35 -10.62 -7.58 1.21
C ILE A 35 -11.23 -6.71 0.13
N LYS A 36 -11.89 -5.62 0.51
CA LYS A 36 -12.29 -4.60 -0.45
C LYS A 36 -11.25 -3.50 -0.45
N ILE A 37 -10.53 -3.42 -1.55
CA ILE A 37 -9.65 -2.29 -1.82
C ILE A 37 -10.49 -1.15 -2.37
N VAL A 38 -10.40 0.03 -1.78
CA VAL A 38 -11.07 1.22 -2.30
C VAL A 38 -10.09 1.90 -3.26
N LEU A 39 -9.96 1.32 -4.46
CA LEU A 39 -9.18 1.89 -5.56
C LEU A 39 -10.13 2.50 -6.59
N HIS A 40 -9.81 3.69 -7.09
CA HIS A 40 -10.54 4.31 -8.20
C HIS A 40 -10.09 3.74 -9.56
N ASN A 41 -8.80 3.40 -9.74
CA ASN A 41 -8.26 2.77 -10.94
C ASN A 41 -6.95 2.01 -10.65
N THR A 42 -6.90 0.68 -10.80
CA THR A 42 -5.76 -0.15 -10.38
C THR A 42 -4.50 -0.03 -11.28
N PRO A 43 -4.60 0.02 -12.62
CA PRO A 43 -3.42 0.13 -13.50
C PRO A 43 -2.66 1.46 -13.37
N GLU A 44 -3.36 2.60 -13.43
CA GLU A 44 -2.74 3.94 -13.29
C GLU A 44 -1.99 4.08 -11.97
N PHE A 45 -2.58 3.54 -10.91
CA PHE A 45 -1.98 3.51 -9.58
C PHE A 45 -0.69 2.69 -9.52
N ILE A 46 -0.63 1.56 -10.22
CA ILE A 46 0.58 0.73 -10.28
C ILE A 46 1.66 1.43 -11.10
N GLU A 47 1.29 2.15 -12.16
CA GLU A 47 2.24 3.00 -12.90
C GLU A 47 2.83 4.09 -12.01
N GLU A 48 2.03 4.78 -11.18
CA GLU A 48 2.54 5.76 -10.20
C GLU A 48 3.59 5.17 -9.26
N PHE A 49 3.44 3.91 -8.83
CA PHE A 49 4.45 3.24 -8.01
C PHE A 49 5.78 3.05 -8.74
N TYR A 50 5.75 2.63 -10.01
CA TYR A 50 6.96 2.40 -10.81
C TYR A 50 7.63 3.70 -11.26
N HIS A 51 6.86 4.78 -11.44
CA HIS A 51 7.40 6.10 -11.70
C HIS A 51 8.00 6.75 -10.45
N GLY A 52 7.44 6.43 -9.28
CA GLY A 52 7.85 6.99 -7.99
C GLY A 52 7.63 8.50 -7.92
N TYR A 53 8.15 9.10 -6.85
CA TYR A 53 8.20 10.56 -6.70
C TYR A 53 9.57 10.99 -6.18
N PRO A 54 10.04 12.20 -6.55
CA PRO A 54 11.28 12.72 -6.03
C PRO A 54 11.18 12.94 -4.51
N PHE A 55 12.19 12.45 -3.78
CA PHE A 55 12.31 12.67 -2.33
C PHE A 55 12.51 14.14 -1.98
N ASP A 56 13.23 14.85 -2.86
CA ASP A 56 13.52 16.28 -2.78
C ASP A 56 13.06 16.93 -4.09
N GLU A 57 12.06 17.79 -4.00
CA GLU A 57 11.49 18.49 -5.17
C GLU A 57 12.51 19.44 -5.82
N ASP A 58 13.51 19.91 -5.06
CA ASP A 58 14.59 20.77 -5.56
C ASP A 58 15.69 19.96 -6.27
N LYS A 59 15.73 18.63 -6.10
CA LYS A 59 16.69 17.70 -6.71
C LYS A 59 16.03 16.39 -7.14
N PRO A 60 15.15 16.43 -8.14
CA PRO A 60 14.28 15.31 -8.45
C PRO A 60 15.02 14.05 -8.93
N GLU A 61 16.23 14.20 -9.46
CA GLU A 61 17.10 13.12 -9.92
C GLU A 61 17.84 12.35 -8.82
N ASP A 62 18.02 12.93 -7.62
CA ASP A 62 18.97 12.39 -6.63
C ASP A 62 18.41 11.19 -5.86
N ARG A 63 17.08 11.11 -5.71
CA ARG A 63 16.43 10.04 -4.94
C ARG A 63 14.95 9.92 -5.29
N ILE A 64 14.60 8.90 -6.06
CA ILE A 64 13.20 8.53 -6.33
C ILE A 64 12.71 7.60 -5.23
N VAL A 65 11.53 7.89 -4.68
CA VAL A 65 10.82 7.05 -3.72
C VAL A 65 9.70 6.31 -4.45
N ASN A 66 9.89 5.00 -4.61
CA ASN A 66 8.84 4.11 -5.09
C ASN A 66 8.02 3.65 -3.89
N GLN A 67 7.00 4.43 -3.54
CA GLN A 67 6.06 4.11 -2.47
C GLN A 67 4.64 4.35 -2.94
N ILE A 68 3.74 3.49 -2.48
CA ILE A 68 2.32 3.67 -2.71
C ILE A 68 1.47 3.34 -1.47
N SER A 69 0.33 4.01 -1.34
CA SER A 69 -0.53 3.94 -0.15
C SER A 69 -1.96 3.61 -0.55
N LEU A 70 -2.49 2.51 -0.01
CA LEU A 70 -3.78 1.93 -0.36
C LEU A 70 -4.73 1.92 0.83
N ASN A 71 -5.92 2.51 0.68
CA ASN A 71 -6.98 2.37 1.66
C ASN A 71 -7.70 1.02 1.46
N LEU A 72 -7.61 0.18 2.49
CA LEU A 72 -8.18 -1.17 2.52
C LEU A 72 -9.34 -1.22 3.51
N THR A 73 -10.38 -1.96 3.14
CA THR A 73 -11.45 -2.38 4.04
C THR A 73 -11.49 -3.90 4.11
N PHE A 74 -11.18 -4.45 5.28
CA PHE A 74 -11.18 -5.88 5.56
C PHE A 74 -12.53 -6.30 6.14
N TYR A 75 -13.15 -7.32 5.54
CA TYR A 75 -14.37 -7.95 6.05
C TYR A 75 -14.01 -9.25 6.76
N LEU A 76 -13.59 -9.14 8.03
CA LEU A 76 -13.36 -10.27 8.93
C LEU A 76 -14.62 -10.52 9.78
N ASN A 77 -14.48 -10.98 11.02
CA ASN A 77 -15.59 -11.04 11.99
C ASN A 77 -16.20 -9.64 12.27
N ARG A 78 -15.42 -8.58 12.06
CA ARG A 78 -15.84 -7.18 12.05
C ARG A 78 -15.22 -6.49 10.83
N THR A 79 -15.86 -5.42 10.36
CA THR A 79 -15.28 -4.57 9.32
C THR A 79 -14.13 -3.76 9.94
N ARG A 80 -12.99 -3.72 9.25
CA ARG A 80 -11.80 -2.98 9.68
C ARG A 80 -11.23 -2.15 8.54
N HIS A 81 -10.83 -0.93 8.84
CA HIS A 81 -10.10 -0.08 7.90
C HIS A 81 -8.60 -0.22 8.15
N SER A 82 -7.84 -0.22 7.06
CA SER A 82 -6.39 -0.28 7.13
C SER A 82 -5.79 0.52 5.98
N LEU A 83 -4.60 1.04 6.21
CA LEU A 83 -3.74 1.60 5.19
C LEU A 83 -2.67 0.57 4.86
N LEU A 84 -2.57 0.17 3.59
CA LEU A 84 -1.44 -0.59 3.08
C LEU A 84 -0.42 0.38 2.49
N LEU A 85 0.76 0.44 3.08
CA LEU A 85 1.92 1.11 2.53
C LEU A 85 2.81 0.08 1.86
N LEU A 86 3.11 0.28 0.59
CA LEU A 86 4.05 -0.52 -0.15
C LEU A 86 5.25 0.34 -0.53
N ASN A 87 6.45 -0.11 -0.20
CA ASN A 87 7.69 0.59 -0.46
C ASN A 87 8.68 -0.34 -1.15
N GLU A 88 9.37 0.14 -2.18
CA GLU A 88 10.57 -0.53 -2.69
C GLU A 88 11.77 -0.16 -1.80
N LEU A 89 12.54 -1.16 -1.36
CA LEU A 89 13.79 -0.94 -0.62
C LEU A 89 14.99 -0.87 -1.55
N ILE A 90 15.06 -1.85 -2.44
CA ILE A 90 16.03 -2.01 -3.51
C ILE A 90 15.30 -2.72 -4.66
N PRO A 91 15.79 -2.63 -5.91
CA PRO A 91 15.18 -3.32 -7.03
C PRO A 91 14.97 -4.79 -6.67
N ILE A 92 13.72 -5.28 -6.76
CA ILE A 92 13.21 -6.62 -6.40
C ILE A 92 12.79 -6.86 -4.94
N TYR A 93 13.02 -5.96 -4.00
CA TYR A 93 12.59 -6.13 -2.60
C TYR A 93 11.55 -5.09 -2.20
N PHE A 94 10.38 -5.59 -1.81
CA PHE A 94 9.25 -4.78 -1.42
C PHE A 94 8.90 -4.96 0.06
N VAL A 95 8.60 -3.85 0.72
CA VAL A 95 8.05 -3.83 2.07
C VAL A 95 6.57 -3.52 1.96
N PHE A 96 5.75 -4.44 2.43
CA PHE A 96 4.32 -4.21 2.61
C PHE A 96 4.07 -3.96 4.10
N ARG A 97 3.38 -2.87 4.42
CA ARG A 97 2.99 -2.51 5.79
C ARG A 97 1.49 -2.28 5.84
N PHE A 98 0.81 -3.09 6.63
CA PHE A 98 -0.61 -2.96 6.90
C PHE A 98 -0.76 -2.26 8.24
N VAL A 99 -1.25 -1.03 8.19
CA VAL A 99 -1.55 -0.22 9.37
C VAL A 99 -3.04 -0.32 9.62
N PHE A 100 -3.44 -1.01 10.69
CA PHE A 100 -4.84 -1.15 11.07
C PHE A 100 -5.24 -0.01 12.00
N MET A 101 -6.29 0.71 11.60
CA MET A 101 -6.80 1.88 12.33
C MET A 101 -7.91 1.42 13.28
N ASP A 102 -7.91 1.93 14.50
CA ASP A 102 -8.99 1.61 15.44
C ASP A 102 -10.26 2.33 15.01
N GLN A 103 -11.39 1.67 15.12
CA GLN A 103 -12.70 2.28 14.89
C GLN A 103 -13.28 2.56 16.27
N SER A 104 -12.86 3.68 16.87
CA SER A 104 -13.50 4.23 18.08
C SER A 104 -14.87 4.81 17.75
#